data_AF-A0A941RAG1-F1
#
_entry.id   AF-A0A941RAG1-F1
#
_cell.length_a   1.000
_cell.length_b   1.000
_cell.length_c   1.000
_cell.angle_alpha   90.00
_cell.angle_beta   90.00
_cell.angle_gamma   90.00
#
_symmetry.space_group_name_H-M   'P 1'
#
loop_
_entity.id
_entity.type
_entity.pdbx_description
1 polymer ?
#
loop_
_entity_poly.entity_id
_entity_poly.type
_entity_poly.pdbx_seq_one_letter_code
_entity_poly.pdbx_strand_id
1 'polypeptide(L)'
;MLTDIFARRYENRPLFNTVGPREQALFVQAYRIINEQLFPYYGHDKKVDETAKATWTSLHDQLTMELGIKELSARVYSYQGEWMGKPYTSAGSYAINSVCENWITHKFSDGLDPDVFVKRRLSFVELAFRKREQQITYINMQLDGALRTAARQDAAPRRNTGLRIPGTIQSNVDRVKWNNEHINATFQGHVHELNERFRQAGMPVHYHNGYIQITTDSLTQTQIEQPFWDAVKDQKWVNVSTDMATAIDVRDTGGRDPAFYAGKALESTIKIISNEKNWTTGKEKGASDYLNHLESKTNRRFIDPWERQILQAFFNGVRNEYGHGPGSDPMPTMTGPQIDQTIEFCMSWIKSLIKRL
;
A
#
# COMPACT_ATOMS: atom_id res chain seq x y z
N MET A 1 -15.28 -12.07 1.45
CA MET A 1 -14.70 -10.83 1.99
C MET A 1 -14.49 -9.93 0.78
N LEU A 2 -15.06 -8.72 0.75
CA LEU A 2 -14.92 -7.81 -0.38
C LEU A 2 -13.47 -7.34 -0.45
N THR A 3 -12.85 -7.43 -1.62
CA THR A 3 -11.52 -6.90 -1.88
C THR A 3 -11.69 -5.47 -2.38
N ASP A 4 -11.17 -4.50 -1.65
CA ASP A 4 -11.16 -3.13 -2.13
C ASP A 4 -10.22 -3.00 -3.33
N ILE A 5 -10.73 -2.44 -4.43
CA ILE A 5 -9.98 -2.23 -5.67
C ILE A 5 -10.13 -0.79 -6.14
N PHE A 6 -9.05 -0.24 -6.70
CA PHE A 6 -9.02 1.10 -7.29
C PHE A 6 -10.25 1.44 -8.14
N ALA A 7 -10.71 0.52 -9.01
CA ALA A 7 -11.84 0.77 -9.90
C ALA A 7 -13.17 0.97 -9.16
N ARG A 8 -13.43 0.22 -8.09
CA ARG A 8 -14.63 0.40 -7.27
C ARG A 8 -14.51 1.64 -6.41
N ARG A 9 -13.33 1.85 -5.82
CA ARG A 9 -13.08 3.00 -4.99
C ARG A 9 -13.36 4.30 -5.74
N TYR A 10 -12.83 4.44 -6.94
CA TYR A 10 -12.99 5.66 -7.74
C TYR A 10 -14.10 5.58 -8.79
N GLU A 11 -15.06 4.66 -8.68
CA GLU A 11 -16.09 4.44 -9.70
C GLU A 11 -16.81 5.74 -10.11
N ASN A 12 -17.17 6.58 -9.13
CA ASN A 12 -17.94 7.80 -9.34
C ASN A 12 -17.09 9.05 -9.68
N ARG A 13 -15.76 8.92 -9.80
CA ARG A 13 -14.86 10.04 -10.10
C ARG A 13 -14.18 9.85 -11.44
N PRO A 14 -14.54 10.59 -12.51
CA PRO A 14 -13.83 10.48 -13.78
C PRO A 14 -12.38 10.98 -13.62
N LEU A 15 -11.42 10.15 -14.03
CA LEU A 15 -9.98 10.43 -13.94
C LEU A 15 -9.32 10.46 -15.31
N PHE A 16 -9.77 9.60 -16.24
CA PHE A 16 -9.11 9.44 -17.54
C PHE A 16 -10.09 9.67 -18.69
N ASN A 17 -9.82 10.69 -19.50
CA ASN A 17 -10.67 11.04 -20.65
C ASN A 17 -10.18 10.39 -21.95
N THR A 18 -8.94 9.91 -22.00
CA THR A 18 -8.30 9.33 -23.19
C THR A 18 -7.30 8.27 -22.77
N VAL A 19 -7.09 7.25 -23.62
CA VAL A 19 -5.99 6.29 -23.48
C VAL A 19 -5.11 6.37 -24.71
N GLY A 20 -3.87 6.78 -24.52
CA GLY A 20 -2.87 6.89 -25.58
C GLY A 20 -1.75 5.86 -25.45
N PRO A 21 -0.66 6.06 -26.23
CA PRO A 21 0.51 5.20 -26.18
C PRO A 21 1.23 5.19 -24.84
N ARG A 22 1.15 6.29 -24.06
CA ARG A 22 1.83 6.42 -22.76
C ARG A 22 1.21 5.50 -21.73
N GLU A 23 -0.11 5.48 -21.64
CA GLU A 23 -0.87 4.64 -20.73
C GLU A 23 -0.73 3.16 -21.10
N GLN A 24 -0.74 2.83 -22.40
CA GLN A 24 -0.48 1.46 -22.84
C GLN A 24 0.94 1.00 -22.49
N ALA A 25 1.95 1.86 -22.70
CA ALA A 25 3.33 1.55 -22.33
C ALA A 25 3.48 1.35 -20.81
N LEU A 26 2.81 2.17 -20.00
CA LEU A 26 2.77 2.01 -18.54
C LEU A 26 2.25 0.63 -18.15
N PHE A 27 1.17 0.15 -18.74
CA PHE A 27 0.62 -1.17 -18.38
C PHE A 27 1.55 -2.33 -18.75
N VAL A 28 2.25 -2.24 -19.88
CA VAL A 28 3.32 -3.18 -20.22
C VAL A 28 4.45 -3.12 -19.19
N GLN A 29 4.90 -1.92 -18.81
CA GLN A 29 5.96 -1.73 -17.82
C GLN A 29 5.55 -2.27 -16.44
N ALA A 30 4.33 -1.97 -15.99
CA ALA A 30 3.79 -2.46 -14.73
C ALA A 30 3.69 -3.99 -14.72
N TYR A 31 3.24 -4.61 -15.82
CA TYR A 31 3.26 -6.07 -15.95
C TYR A 31 4.68 -6.63 -15.82
N ARG A 32 5.66 -6.03 -16.49
CA ARG A 32 7.06 -6.48 -16.39
C ARG A 32 7.61 -6.36 -14.97
N ILE A 33 7.31 -5.29 -14.24
CA ILE A 33 7.70 -5.20 -12.83
C ILE A 33 7.07 -6.34 -12.02
N ILE A 34 5.77 -6.60 -12.21
CA ILE A 34 5.06 -7.67 -11.49
C ILE A 34 5.62 -9.06 -11.85
N ASN A 35 5.85 -9.34 -13.13
CA ASN A 35 6.25 -10.66 -13.62
C ASN A 35 7.76 -10.93 -13.52
N GLU A 36 8.61 -9.93 -13.68
CA GLU A 36 10.07 -10.12 -13.66
C GLU A 36 10.65 -9.87 -12.27
N GLN A 37 10.02 -9.02 -11.45
CA GLN A 37 10.61 -8.54 -10.21
C GLN A 37 9.82 -8.97 -8.95
N LEU A 38 8.48 -8.90 -8.98
CA LEU A 38 7.66 -9.24 -7.80
C LEU A 38 7.36 -10.74 -7.70
N PHE A 39 6.86 -11.33 -8.80
CA PHE A 39 6.38 -12.71 -8.87
C PHE A 39 6.82 -13.43 -10.15
N PRO A 40 8.13 -13.74 -10.29
CA PRO A 40 8.64 -14.57 -11.38
C PRO A 40 7.85 -15.87 -11.52
N TYR A 41 7.13 -16.02 -12.63
CA TYR A 41 6.29 -17.21 -12.85
C TYR A 41 7.12 -18.47 -13.12
N TYR A 42 8.28 -18.28 -13.74
CA TYR A 42 9.24 -19.34 -14.03
C TYR A 42 10.48 -19.17 -13.14
N GLY A 43 10.88 -20.25 -12.48
CA GLY A 43 12.13 -20.32 -11.73
C GLY A 43 13.35 -20.28 -12.66
N HIS A 44 14.55 -20.24 -12.06
CA HIS A 44 15.81 -20.27 -12.81
C HIS A 44 16.00 -21.53 -13.66
N ASP A 45 15.30 -22.62 -13.33
CA ASP A 45 15.26 -23.87 -14.08
C ASP A 45 14.21 -23.89 -15.21
N LYS A 46 13.57 -22.74 -15.48
CA LYS A 46 12.47 -22.55 -16.44
C LYS A 46 11.23 -23.39 -16.13
N LYS A 47 11.11 -23.94 -14.92
CA LYS A 47 9.88 -24.60 -14.45
C LYS A 47 8.98 -23.60 -13.77
N VAL A 48 7.69 -23.93 -13.73
CA VAL A 48 6.70 -23.10 -13.05
C VAL A 48 6.95 -23.14 -11.56
N ASP A 49 7.08 -21.95 -10.95
CA ASP A 49 7.06 -21.82 -9.50
C ASP A 49 5.60 -21.93 -9.02
N GLU A 50 5.28 -23.01 -8.30
CA GLU A 50 3.92 -23.25 -7.82
C GLU A 50 3.45 -22.17 -6.82
N THR A 51 4.36 -21.53 -6.08
CA THR A 51 4.02 -20.42 -5.18
C THR A 51 3.69 -19.15 -5.95
N ALA A 52 4.45 -18.86 -7.02
CA ALA A 52 4.16 -17.75 -7.92
C ALA A 52 2.83 -17.99 -8.64
N LYS A 53 2.61 -19.19 -9.19
CA LYS A 53 1.36 -19.59 -9.83
C LYS A 53 0.14 -19.46 -8.91
N ALA A 54 0.25 -19.88 -7.64
CA ALA A 54 -0.81 -19.68 -6.66
C ALA A 54 -1.08 -18.19 -6.42
N THR A 55 -0.03 -17.36 -6.38
CA THR A 55 -0.17 -15.90 -6.24
C THR A 55 -0.85 -15.29 -7.45
N TRP A 56 -0.44 -15.61 -8.67
CA TRP A 56 -1.08 -15.15 -9.91
C TRP A 56 -2.54 -15.58 -10.01
N THR A 57 -2.86 -16.81 -9.61
CA THR A 57 -4.24 -17.31 -9.54
C THR A 57 -5.06 -16.50 -8.54
N SER A 58 -4.51 -16.23 -7.34
CA SER A 58 -5.17 -15.39 -6.34
C SER A 58 -5.42 -13.97 -6.83
N LEU A 59 -4.48 -13.36 -7.57
CA LEU A 59 -4.65 -12.01 -8.13
C LEU A 59 -5.75 -11.98 -9.21
N HIS A 60 -5.73 -12.99 -10.09
CA HIS A 60 -6.78 -13.19 -11.09
C HIS A 60 -8.16 -13.31 -10.42
N ASP A 61 -8.32 -14.24 -9.49
CA ASP A 61 -9.60 -14.58 -8.89
C ASP A 61 -10.17 -13.46 -8.02
N GLN A 62 -9.31 -12.72 -7.31
CA GLN A 62 -9.76 -11.53 -6.58
C GLN A 62 -10.29 -10.46 -7.53
N LEU A 63 -9.55 -10.15 -8.60
CA LEU A 63 -9.99 -9.09 -9.52
C LEU A 63 -11.23 -9.50 -10.32
N THR A 64 -11.34 -10.74 -10.78
CA THR A 64 -12.53 -11.22 -11.50
C THR A 64 -13.77 -11.18 -10.63
N MET A 65 -13.64 -11.56 -9.36
CA MET A 65 -14.72 -11.47 -8.38
C MET A 65 -15.19 -10.04 -8.17
N GLU A 66 -14.27 -9.08 -8.05
CA GLU A 66 -14.64 -7.66 -7.85
C GLU A 66 -15.16 -6.99 -9.13
N LEU A 67 -14.69 -7.41 -10.31
CA LEU A 67 -15.19 -6.90 -11.59
C LEU A 67 -16.48 -7.59 -12.05
N GLY A 68 -16.89 -8.68 -11.41
CA GLY A 68 -18.07 -9.46 -11.81
C GLY A 68 -17.89 -10.20 -13.15
N ILE A 69 -16.67 -10.58 -13.50
CA ILE A 69 -16.34 -11.31 -14.74
C ILE A 69 -15.82 -12.71 -14.42
N LYS A 70 -15.87 -13.64 -15.39
CA LYS A 70 -15.45 -15.04 -15.16
C LYS A 70 -13.94 -15.23 -15.25
N GLU A 71 -13.31 -14.53 -16.18
CA GLU A 71 -11.87 -14.60 -16.44
C GLU A 71 -11.37 -13.23 -16.91
N LEU A 72 -10.12 -12.89 -16.56
CA LEU A 72 -9.50 -11.64 -17.02
C LEU A 72 -9.23 -11.67 -18.52
N SER A 73 -8.78 -12.80 -19.06
CA SER A 73 -8.69 -13.04 -20.49
C SER A 73 -8.98 -14.50 -20.80
N ALA A 74 -9.19 -14.84 -22.07
CA ALA A 74 -9.42 -16.21 -22.50
C ALA A 74 -8.32 -17.15 -21.98
N ARG A 75 -8.71 -18.16 -21.19
CA ARG A 75 -7.80 -19.16 -20.64
C ARG A 75 -7.53 -20.32 -21.60
N VAL A 76 -8.47 -20.60 -22.50
CA VAL A 76 -8.38 -21.69 -23.47
C VAL A 76 -8.25 -21.10 -24.87
N TYR A 77 -7.38 -21.68 -25.69
CA TYR A 77 -7.28 -21.35 -27.10
C TYR A 77 -7.54 -22.59 -27.96
N SER A 78 -8.12 -22.34 -29.13
CA SER A 78 -8.26 -23.31 -30.19
C SER A 78 -8.15 -22.57 -31.52
N TYR A 79 -7.20 -22.96 -32.35
CA TYR A 79 -7.07 -22.42 -33.71
C TYR A 79 -6.75 -23.54 -34.69
N GLN A 80 -7.20 -23.35 -35.92
CA GLN A 80 -6.88 -24.24 -37.04
C GLN A 80 -5.56 -23.78 -37.66
N GLY A 81 -4.62 -24.70 -37.81
CA GLY A 81 -3.40 -24.52 -38.58
C GLY A 81 -3.25 -25.63 -39.61
N GLU A 82 -2.15 -25.62 -40.35
CA GLU A 82 -1.77 -26.72 -41.23
C GLU A 82 -0.48 -27.37 -40.71
N TRP A 83 -0.55 -28.66 -40.44
CA TRP A 83 0.64 -29.47 -40.12
C TRP A 83 0.88 -30.43 -41.29
N MET A 84 2.02 -30.28 -41.97
CA MET A 84 2.37 -31.07 -43.17
C MET A 84 1.25 -31.07 -44.24
N GLY A 85 0.64 -29.90 -44.48
CA GLY A 85 -0.41 -29.73 -45.50
C GLY A 85 -1.77 -30.34 -45.15
N LYS A 86 -1.98 -30.78 -43.90
CA LYS A 86 -3.29 -31.21 -43.39
C LYS A 86 -3.80 -30.25 -42.33
N PRO A 87 -5.11 -29.95 -42.30
CA PRO A 87 -5.69 -29.13 -41.24
C PRO A 87 -5.47 -29.82 -39.89
N TYR A 88 -4.89 -29.09 -38.96
CA TYR A 88 -4.58 -29.52 -37.59
C TYR A 88 -5.14 -28.48 -36.63
N THR A 89 -5.91 -28.94 -35.64
CA THR A 89 -6.42 -28.08 -34.58
C THR A 89 -5.44 -28.04 -33.41
N SER A 90 -4.84 -26.89 -33.17
CA SER A 90 -4.04 -26.63 -31.98
C SER A 90 -4.96 -26.13 -30.87
N ALA A 91 -5.14 -26.92 -29.82
CA ALA A 91 -5.91 -26.54 -28.64
C ALA A 91 -5.05 -26.67 -27.37
N GLY A 92 -5.24 -25.75 -26.43
CA GLY A 92 -4.51 -25.74 -25.17
C GLY A 92 -5.05 -24.70 -24.20
N SER A 93 -4.37 -24.57 -23.06
CA SER A 93 -4.66 -23.53 -22.07
C SER A 93 -3.45 -22.64 -21.84
N TYR A 94 -3.72 -21.35 -21.73
CA TYR A 94 -2.70 -20.38 -21.35
C TYR A 94 -2.35 -20.54 -19.87
N ALA A 95 -1.07 -20.31 -19.55
CA ALA A 95 -0.62 -20.15 -18.18
C ALA A 95 -1.30 -18.92 -17.55
N ILE A 96 -1.51 -18.94 -16.24
CA ILE A 96 -2.28 -17.88 -15.56
C ILE A 96 -1.59 -16.52 -15.63
N ASN A 97 -0.24 -16.47 -15.65
CA ASN A 97 0.50 -15.23 -15.86
C ASN A 97 0.28 -14.65 -17.27
N SER A 98 0.14 -15.49 -18.30
CA SER A 98 -0.20 -15.05 -19.67
C SER A 98 -1.64 -14.58 -19.78
N VAL A 99 -2.56 -15.17 -19.01
CA VAL A 99 -3.95 -14.67 -18.90
C VAL A 99 -3.96 -13.25 -18.32
N CYS A 100 -3.23 -13.03 -17.23
CA CYS A 100 -3.10 -11.70 -16.63
C CYS A 100 -2.34 -10.72 -17.53
N GLU A 101 -1.31 -11.17 -18.25
CA GLU A 101 -0.59 -10.38 -19.26
C GLU A 101 -1.53 -9.86 -20.34
N ASN A 102 -2.26 -10.77 -20.99
CA ASN A 102 -3.19 -10.43 -22.06
C ASN A 102 -4.27 -9.43 -21.62
N TRP A 103 -4.68 -9.49 -20.35
CA TRP A 103 -5.64 -8.53 -19.78
C TRP A 103 -5.05 -7.14 -19.55
N ILE A 104 -3.88 -7.08 -18.91
CA ILE A 104 -3.24 -5.82 -18.53
C ILE A 104 -2.67 -5.10 -19.76
N THR A 105 -2.11 -5.84 -20.72
CA THR A 105 -1.55 -5.29 -21.96
C THR A 105 -2.57 -5.25 -23.11
N HIS A 106 -3.84 -5.50 -22.83
CA HIS A 106 -4.89 -5.40 -23.84
C HIS A 106 -4.86 -4.02 -24.49
N LYS A 107 -4.91 -3.95 -25.82
CA LYS A 107 -4.91 -2.66 -26.52
C LYS A 107 -6.24 -1.96 -26.28
N PHE A 108 -6.17 -0.67 -26.00
CA PHE A 108 -7.37 0.15 -25.94
C PHE A 108 -8.00 0.24 -27.34
N SER A 109 -9.32 0.19 -27.40
CA SER A 109 -10.10 0.35 -28.62
C SER A 109 -11.17 1.42 -28.40
N ASP A 110 -11.52 2.16 -29.45
CA ASP A 110 -12.39 3.35 -29.36
C ASP A 110 -13.82 3.04 -28.87
N GLY A 111 -14.20 1.77 -28.80
CA GLY A 111 -15.49 1.33 -28.23
C GLY A 111 -15.47 1.10 -26.71
N LEU A 112 -14.32 1.27 -26.05
CA LEU A 112 -14.19 1.12 -24.60
C LEU A 112 -14.20 2.49 -23.92
N ASP A 113 -14.78 2.54 -22.72
CA ASP A 113 -14.68 3.73 -21.86
C ASP A 113 -13.22 3.87 -21.36
N PRO A 114 -12.52 4.99 -21.66
CA PRO A 114 -11.14 5.24 -21.23
C PRO A 114 -10.93 5.12 -19.72
N ASP A 115 -11.86 5.67 -18.95
CA ASP A 115 -11.77 5.77 -17.49
C ASP A 115 -11.92 4.40 -16.84
N VAL A 116 -12.97 3.67 -17.23
CA VAL A 116 -13.19 2.29 -16.78
C VAL A 116 -12.03 1.38 -17.22
N PHE A 117 -11.53 1.57 -18.44
CA PHE A 117 -10.40 0.80 -18.95
C PHE A 117 -9.17 0.94 -18.06
N VAL A 118 -8.72 2.18 -17.81
CA VAL A 118 -7.52 2.46 -17.01
C VAL A 118 -7.71 2.01 -15.56
N LYS A 119 -8.83 2.34 -14.93
CA LYS A 119 -9.13 1.97 -13.54
C LYS A 119 -9.06 0.47 -13.28
N ARG A 120 -9.60 -0.35 -14.21
CA ARG A 120 -9.56 -1.81 -14.09
C ARG A 120 -8.13 -2.37 -14.18
N ARG A 121 -7.25 -1.75 -14.97
CA ARG A 121 -5.83 -2.15 -15.06
C ARG A 121 -5.05 -1.70 -13.83
N LEU A 122 -5.26 -0.46 -13.37
CA LEU A 122 -4.67 0.03 -12.12
C LEU A 122 -5.09 -0.83 -10.92
N SER A 123 -6.32 -1.34 -10.89
CA SER A 123 -6.77 -2.29 -9.86
C SER A 123 -5.92 -3.56 -9.82
N PHE A 124 -5.54 -4.10 -10.99
CA PHE A 124 -4.65 -5.27 -11.03
C PHE A 124 -3.25 -4.94 -10.48
N VAL A 125 -2.70 -3.78 -10.88
CA VAL A 125 -1.40 -3.31 -10.39
C VAL A 125 -1.40 -3.10 -8.88
N GLU A 126 -2.44 -2.43 -8.36
CA GLU A 126 -2.63 -2.21 -6.92
C GLU A 126 -2.66 -3.55 -6.16
N LEU A 127 -3.46 -4.52 -6.61
CA LEU A 127 -3.55 -5.83 -5.95
C LEU A 127 -2.22 -6.58 -5.95
N ALA A 128 -1.47 -6.53 -7.05
CA ALA A 128 -0.17 -7.20 -7.16
C ALA A 128 0.84 -6.63 -6.16
N PHE A 129 0.97 -5.31 -6.10
CA PHE A 129 1.87 -4.63 -5.16
C PHE A 129 1.44 -4.83 -3.71
N ARG A 130 0.13 -4.67 -3.42
CA ARG A 130 -0.44 -4.93 -2.10
C ARG A 130 -0.17 -6.36 -1.64
N LYS A 131 -0.31 -7.33 -2.53
CA LYS A 131 -0.04 -8.75 -2.22
C LYS A 131 1.42 -8.97 -1.85
N ARG A 132 2.35 -8.32 -2.56
CA ARG A 132 3.78 -8.41 -2.24
C ARG A 132 4.09 -7.77 -0.90
N GLU A 133 3.52 -6.60 -0.65
CA GLU A 133 3.65 -5.89 0.62
C GLU A 133 3.15 -6.75 1.79
N GLN A 134 1.98 -7.39 1.65
CA GLN A 134 1.46 -8.33 2.65
C GLN A 134 2.41 -9.51 2.93
N GLN A 135 3.05 -10.07 1.90
CA GLN A 135 4.05 -11.13 2.08
C GLN A 135 5.26 -10.62 2.87
N ILE A 136 5.74 -9.40 2.57
CA ILE A 136 6.87 -8.79 3.26
C ILE A 136 6.51 -8.46 4.71
N THR A 137 5.32 -7.90 4.96
CA THR A 137 4.81 -7.66 6.31
C THR A 137 4.76 -8.96 7.11
N TYR A 138 4.29 -10.06 6.50
CA TYR A 138 4.31 -11.37 7.16
C TYR A 138 5.73 -11.85 7.48
N ILE A 139 6.68 -11.69 6.55
CA ILE A 139 8.11 -12.00 6.77
C ILE A 139 8.67 -11.15 7.93
N ASN A 140 8.36 -9.86 7.96
CA ASN A 140 8.80 -8.93 9.01
C ASN A 140 8.22 -9.30 10.38
N MET A 141 6.96 -9.72 10.44
CA MET A 141 6.33 -10.20 11.69
C MET A 141 7.01 -11.47 12.24
N GLN A 142 7.57 -12.30 11.37
CA GLN A 142 8.28 -13.52 11.77
C GLN A 142 9.77 -13.30 12.09
N LEU A 143 10.28 -12.09 11.86
CA LEU A 143 11.71 -11.79 11.96
C LEU A 143 12.29 -12.13 13.32
N ASP A 144 11.62 -11.73 14.42
CA ASP A 144 12.10 -12.01 15.77
C ASP A 144 12.25 -13.51 16.07
N GLY A 145 11.29 -14.32 15.60
CA GLY A 145 11.35 -15.77 15.72
C GLY A 145 12.51 -16.38 14.91
N ALA A 146 12.73 -15.86 13.70
CA ALA A 146 13.83 -16.26 12.85
C ALA A 146 15.20 -15.88 13.46
N LEU A 147 15.33 -14.67 14.02
CA LEU A 147 16.54 -14.20 14.70
C LEU A 147 16.87 -15.04 15.94
N ARG A 148 15.87 -15.37 16.78
CA ARG A 148 16.06 -16.26 17.95
C ARG A 148 16.51 -17.66 17.54
N THR A 149 16.00 -18.16 16.41
CA THR A 149 16.39 -19.48 15.90
C THR A 149 17.80 -19.46 15.32
N ALA A 150 18.16 -18.41 14.58
CA ALA A 150 19.50 -18.19 14.08
C ALA A 150 20.53 -18.03 15.21
N ALA A 151 20.20 -17.29 16.27
CA ALA A 151 21.07 -17.11 17.43
C ALA A 151 21.35 -18.45 18.15
N ARG A 152 20.33 -19.33 18.27
CA ARG A 152 20.51 -20.68 18.81
C ARG A 152 21.41 -21.54 17.93
N GLN A 153 21.33 -21.41 16.61
CA GLN A 153 22.19 -22.13 15.66
C GLN A 153 23.65 -21.63 15.71
N ASP A 154 23.86 -20.32 15.93
CA ASP A 154 25.19 -19.76 16.09
C ASP A 154 25.85 -20.15 17.42
N ALA A 155 25.05 -20.33 18.49
CA ALA A 155 25.53 -20.80 19.79
C ALA A 155 25.81 -22.31 19.85
N ALA A 156 25.33 -23.10 18.87
CA ALA A 156 25.56 -24.53 18.83
C ALA A 156 27.00 -24.87 18.41
N PRO A 157 27.67 -25.87 19.03
CA PRO A 157 29.03 -26.24 18.68
C PRO A 157 29.09 -26.75 17.22
N ARG A 158 29.79 -26.01 16.36
CA ARG A 158 29.95 -26.34 14.94
C ARG A 158 30.85 -27.60 14.81
N ARG A 159 30.27 -28.72 14.36
CA ARG A 159 30.95 -30.02 14.23
C ARG A 159 31.99 -30.12 13.10
N ASN A 160 32.13 -29.13 12.23
CA ASN A 160 33.14 -29.11 11.17
C ASN A 160 33.63 -27.68 10.92
N THR A 161 34.86 -27.39 11.34
CA THR A 161 35.59 -26.15 11.05
C THR A 161 36.15 -26.18 9.63
N GLY A 162 35.40 -25.67 8.66
CA GLY A 162 35.96 -25.19 7.40
C GLY A 162 36.64 -23.83 7.60
N LEU A 163 37.69 -23.56 6.83
CA LEU A 163 38.43 -22.28 6.82
C LEU A 163 37.46 -21.09 6.72
N ARG A 164 37.60 -20.10 7.60
CA ARG A 164 36.83 -18.85 7.56
C ARG A 164 37.38 -17.94 6.47
N ILE A 165 36.55 -17.57 5.50
CA ILE A 165 36.88 -16.58 4.48
C ILE A 165 36.55 -15.18 5.05
N PRO A 166 37.53 -14.25 5.15
CA PRO A 166 37.28 -12.87 5.53
C PRO A 166 36.33 -12.17 4.54
N GLY A 167 35.33 -11.43 5.03
CA GLY A 167 34.42 -10.61 4.20
C GLY A 167 33.01 -11.17 3.95
N THR A 168 32.73 -12.43 4.27
CA THR A 168 31.37 -13.01 4.20
C THR A 168 30.59 -12.85 5.50
N ILE A 169 29.25 -12.73 5.42
CA ILE A 169 28.35 -12.66 6.59
C ILE A 169 28.54 -13.93 7.45
N GLN A 170 29.17 -13.79 8.63
CA GLN A 170 29.70 -14.91 9.43
C GLN A 170 28.67 -15.53 10.41
N SER A 171 27.63 -14.76 10.74
CA SER A 171 26.58 -15.11 11.69
C SER A 171 25.28 -15.43 10.94
N ASN A 172 24.57 -16.48 11.35
CA ASN A 172 23.25 -16.77 10.81
C ASN A 172 22.28 -15.63 11.15
N VAL A 173 22.46 -14.96 12.30
CA VAL A 173 21.67 -13.79 12.69
C VAL A 173 21.86 -12.64 11.71
N ASP A 174 23.12 -12.32 11.38
CA ASP A 174 23.42 -11.22 10.44
C ASP A 174 22.89 -11.53 9.04
N ARG A 175 22.89 -12.80 8.63
CA ARG A 175 22.31 -13.23 7.34
C ARG A 175 20.80 -13.04 7.32
N VAL A 176 20.10 -13.39 8.41
CA VAL A 176 18.64 -13.20 8.52
C VAL A 176 18.29 -11.71 8.49
N LYS A 177 19.03 -10.86 9.23
CA LYS A 177 18.85 -9.40 9.20
C LYS A 177 19.07 -8.84 7.79
N TRP A 178 20.22 -9.15 7.19
CA TRP A 178 20.56 -8.66 5.86
C TRP A 178 19.55 -9.11 4.81
N ASN A 179 19.10 -10.38 4.84
CA ASN A 179 18.07 -10.86 3.93
C ASN A 179 16.75 -10.09 4.11
N ASN A 180 16.33 -9.83 5.34
CA ASN A 180 15.11 -9.08 5.62
C ASN A 180 15.23 -7.63 5.13
N GLU A 181 16.31 -6.94 5.47
CA GLU A 181 16.60 -5.57 5.01
C GLU A 181 16.65 -5.49 3.49
N HIS A 182 17.32 -6.46 2.85
CA HIS A 182 17.43 -6.54 1.39
C HIS A 182 16.07 -6.73 0.71
N ILE A 183 15.21 -7.63 1.23
CA ILE A 183 13.85 -7.83 0.70
C ILE A 183 13.02 -6.55 0.82
N ASN A 184 13.07 -5.89 1.98
CA ASN A 184 12.35 -4.63 2.19
C ASN A 184 12.85 -3.52 1.26
N ALA A 185 14.17 -3.33 1.18
CA ALA A 185 14.79 -2.32 0.32
C ALA A 185 14.49 -2.56 -1.17
N THR A 186 14.54 -3.82 -1.60
CA THR A 186 14.24 -4.21 -2.99
C THR A 186 12.80 -3.88 -3.35
N PHE A 187 11.83 -4.20 -2.48
CA PHE A 187 10.43 -3.85 -2.70
C PHE A 187 10.19 -2.34 -2.72
N GLN A 188 10.84 -1.58 -1.83
CA GLN A 188 10.78 -0.12 -1.87
C GLN A 188 11.34 0.44 -3.17
N GLY A 189 12.39 -0.17 -3.72
CA GLY A 189 12.90 0.14 -5.06
C GLY A 189 11.84 -0.07 -6.16
N HIS A 190 11.07 -1.17 -6.10
CA HIS A 190 10.00 -1.45 -7.05
C HIS A 190 8.82 -0.47 -6.92
N VAL A 191 8.46 -0.08 -5.69
CA VAL A 191 7.45 0.95 -5.42
C VAL A 191 7.88 2.29 -6.01
N HIS A 192 9.15 2.68 -5.78
CA HIS A 192 9.71 3.89 -6.36
C HIS A 192 9.70 3.84 -7.90
N GLU A 193 10.10 2.72 -8.50
CA GLU A 193 10.03 2.55 -9.95
C GLU A 193 8.59 2.69 -10.47
N LEU A 194 7.61 2.03 -9.83
CA LEU A 194 6.20 2.13 -10.24
C LEU A 194 5.70 3.59 -10.21
N ASN A 195 5.97 4.31 -9.13
CA ASN A 195 5.55 5.70 -8.98
C ASN A 195 6.23 6.62 -10.00
N GLU A 196 7.50 6.36 -10.32
CA GLU A 196 8.19 7.07 -11.39
C GLU A 196 7.57 6.77 -12.77
N ARG A 197 7.11 5.53 -13.02
CA ARG A 197 6.37 5.21 -14.25
C ARG A 197 5.02 5.92 -14.31
N PHE A 198 4.27 5.99 -13.21
CA PHE A 198 3.04 6.78 -13.15
C PHE A 198 3.29 8.24 -13.51
N ARG A 199 4.33 8.84 -12.93
CA ARG A 199 4.76 10.21 -13.22
C ARG A 199 5.15 10.41 -14.69
N GLN A 200 5.94 9.50 -15.26
CA GLN A 200 6.35 9.56 -16.68
C GLN A 200 5.17 9.40 -17.65
N ALA A 201 4.18 8.58 -17.28
CA ALA A 201 2.96 8.42 -18.04
C ALA A 201 1.98 9.60 -17.88
N GLY A 202 2.24 10.53 -16.94
CA GLY A 202 1.35 11.64 -16.64
C GLY A 202 0.09 11.21 -15.86
N MET A 203 0.14 10.06 -15.18
CA MET A 203 -0.97 9.58 -14.38
C MET A 203 -1.06 10.38 -13.07
N PRO A 204 -2.25 10.87 -12.68
CA PRO A 204 -2.44 11.64 -11.46
C PRO A 204 -2.58 10.71 -10.24
N VAL A 205 -1.70 9.71 -10.12
CA VAL A 205 -1.79 8.70 -9.06
C VAL A 205 -0.44 8.34 -8.48
N HIS A 206 -0.46 7.87 -7.24
CA HIS A 206 0.71 7.41 -6.50
C HIS A 206 0.37 6.14 -5.72
N TYR A 207 1.29 5.17 -5.71
CA TYR A 207 1.19 3.99 -4.87
C TYR A 207 1.87 4.24 -3.52
N HIS A 208 1.16 3.96 -2.43
CA HIS A 208 1.73 3.90 -1.09
C HIS A 208 0.89 2.98 -0.17
N ASN A 209 1.56 2.23 0.71
CA ASN A 209 0.94 1.40 1.76
C ASN A 209 -0.24 0.53 1.27
N GLY A 210 -0.08 -0.15 0.14
CA GLY A 210 -1.09 -1.05 -0.41
C GLY A 210 -2.13 -0.38 -1.31
N TYR A 211 -2.10 0.93 -1.49
CA TYR A 211 -3.14 1.68 -2.20
C TYR A 211 -2.55 2.53 -3.31
N ILE A 212 -3.22 2.55 -4.45
CA ILE A 212 -3.05 3.60 -5.45
C ILE A 212 -4.06 4.69 -5.10
N GLN A 213 -3.58 5.92 -4.89
CA GLN A 213 -4.41 7.08 -4.58
C GLN A 213 -4.14 8.23 -5.54
N ILE A 214 -5.06 9.19 -5.61
CA ILE A 214 -4.95 10.33 -6.52
C ILE A 214 -4.00 11.36 -5.90
N THR A 215 -3.05 11.83 -6.70
CA THR A 215 -2.10 12.88 -6.30
C THR A 215 -2.75 14.25 -6.42
N THR A 216 -2.66 15.08 -5.38
CA THR A 216 -3.14 16.47 -5.36
C THR A 216 -2.14 17.41 -6.04
N ASP A 217 -0.94 17.54 -5.49
CA ASP A 217 0.16 18.33 -6.07
C ASP A 217 1.55 17.81 -5.66
N SER A 218 2.57 18.10 -6.48
CA SER A 218 3.93 17.56 -6.30
C SER A 218 4.63 18.04 -5.03
N LEU A 219 4.31 19.24 -4.53
CA LEU A 219 4.95 19.78 -3.33
C LEU A 219 4.38 19.10 -2.08
N THR A 220 3.05 18.99 -2.00
CA THR A 220 2.34 18.26 -0.95
C THR A 220 2.76 16.79 -0.92
N GLN A 221 2.84 16.14 -2.09
CA GLN A 221 3.34 14.78 -2.20
C GLN A 221 4.74 14.64 -1.59
N THR A 222 5.67 15.53 -1.94
CA THR A 222 7.09 15.42 -1.56
C THR A 222 7.34 15.83 -0.10
N GLN A 223 6.63 16.85 0.39
CA GLN A 223 6.90 17.45 1.70
C GLN A 223 5.99 16.91 2.81
N ILE A 224 4.80 16.43 2.46
CA ILE A 224 3.76 16.02 3.42
C ILE A 224 3.47 14.53 3.30
N GLU A 225 2.96 14.08 2.16
CA GLU A 225 2.44 12.72 2.01
C GLU A 225 3.54 11.66 2.07
N GLN A 226 4.59 11.78 1.26
CA GLN A 226 5.68 10.79 1.23
C GLN A 226 6.38 10.67 2.60
N PRO A 227 6.80 11.76 3.27
CA PRO A 227 7.40 11.65 4.59
C PRO A 227 6.43 11.15 5.68
N PHE A 228 5.13 11.35 5.50
CA PHE A 228 4.12 10.77 6.38
C PHE A 228 4.02 9.25 6.18
N TRP A 229 3.89 8.78 4.93
CA TRP A 229 3.78 7.36 4.62
C TRP A 229 5.02 6.58 5.04
N ASP A 230 6.21 7.16 4.83
CA ASP A 230 7.47 6.59 5.30
C ASP A 230 7.52 6.43 6.83
N ALA A 231 6.86 7.33 7.58
CA ALA A 231 6.81 7.30 9.03
C ALA A 231 5.81 6.26 9.58
N VAL A 232 4.75 5.94 8.84
CA VAL A 232 3.67 5.03 9.28
C VAL A 232 3.71 3.65 8.63
N LYS A 233 4.80 3.29 7.93
CA LYS A 233 4.96 1.99 7.27
C LYS A 233 5.11 0.81 8.24
N ASP A 234 5.56 1.06 9.48
CA ASP A 234 5.78 0.00 10.46
C ASP A 234 4.45 -0.57 10.97
N GLN A 235 4.42 -1.88 11.27
CA GLN A 235 3.22 -2.60 11.71
C GLN A 235 2.51 -1.96 12.91
N LYS A 236 3.24 -1.29 13.80
CA LYS A 236 2.68 -0.59 14.95
C LYS A 236 1.74 0.56 14.56
N TRP A 237 1.91 1.12 13.37
CA TRP A 237 1.12 2.24 12.85
C TRP A 237 0.00 1.80 11.89
N VAL A 238 -0.29 0.51 11.78
CA VAL A 238 -1.27 -0.02 10.81
C VAL A 238 -2.63 0.70 10.89
N ASN A 239 -3.14 0.96 12.09
CA ASN A 239 -4.40 1.69 12.28
C ASN A 239 -4.30 3.14 11.78
N VAL A 240 -3.17 3.81 12.04
CA VAL A 240 -2.92 5.19 11.58
C VAL A 240 -2.89 5.25 10.06
N SER A 241 -2.16 4.33 9.42
CA SER A 241 -2.07 4.25 7.96
C SER A 241 -3.42 3.92 7.31
N THR A 242 -4.22 3.05 7.94
CA THR A 242 -5.54 2.63 7.43
C THR A 242 -6.56 3.76 7.55
N ASP A 243 -6.62 4.45 8.70
CA ASP A 243 -7.50 5.59 8.88
C ASP A 243 -7.13 6.74 7.93
N MET A 244 -5.83 7.00 7.70
CA MET A 244 -5.43 8.04 6.75
C MET A 244 -5.72 7.68 5.29
N ALA A 245 -5.49 6.43 4.89
CA ALA A 245 -5.84 5.96 3.55
C ALA A 245 -7.34 6.14 3.32
N THR A 246 -8.16 5.74 4.30
CA THR A 246 -9.61 5.94 4.27
C THR A 246 -9.99 7.41 4.16
N ALA A 247 -9.31 8.31 4.88
CA ALA A 247 -9.57 9.75 4.81
C ALA A 247 -9.39 10.30 3.39
N ILE A 248 -8.29 9.92 2.72
CA ILE A 248 -7.97 10.33 1.35
C ILE A 248 -8.97 9.73 0.36
N ASP A 249 -9.28 8.45 0.52
CA ASP A 249 -10.23 7.74 -0.34
C ASP A 249 -11.64 8.38 -0.27
N VAL A 250 -12.10 8.70 0.94
CA VAL A 250 -13.40 9.37 1.16
C VAL A 250 -13.37 10.80 0.62
N ARG A 251 -12.28 11.57 0.83
CA ARG A 251 -12.12 12.89 0.19
C ARG A 251 -12.27 12.75 -1.32
N ASP A 252 -11.52 11.82 -1.89
CA ASP A 252 -11.38 11.72 -3.32
C ASP A 252 -12.65 11.26 -4.01
N THR A 253 -13.51 10.52 -3.32
CA THR A 253 -14.77 9.99 -3.84
C THR A 253 -15.96 10.90 -3.55
N GLY A 254 -15.75 12.02 -2.85
CA GLY A 254 -16.84 12.88 -2.36
C GLY A 254 -17.67 12.20 -1.26
N GLY A 255 -17.08 11.24 -0.56
CA GLY A 255 -17.69 10.53 0.56
C GLY A 255 -17.83 11.40 1.80
N ARG A 256 -18.48 10.84 2.83
CA ARG A 256 -18.83 11.55 4.05
C ARG A 256 -17.69 11.52 5.09
N ASP A 257 -17.43 12.67 5.71
CA ASP A 257 -16.53 12.87 6.85
C ASP A 257 -15.03 12.50 6.66
N PRO A 258 -14.33 12.91 5.57
CA PRO A 258 -12.87 12.68 5.43
C PRO A 258 -12.04 13.19 6.62
N ALA A 259 -12.40 14.37 7.14
CA ALA A 259 -11.73 15.01 8.26
C ALA A 259 -11.78 14.17 9.55
N PHE A 260 -12.87 13.43 9.75
CA PHE A 260 -13.03 12.54 10.89
C PHE A 260 -12.01 11.39 10.84
N TYR A 261 -11.83 10.76 9.68
CA TYR A 261 -10.84 9.70 9.49
C TYR A 261 -9.40 10.20 9.69
N ALA A 262 -9.06 11.37 9.14
CA ALA A 262 -7.76 11.99 9.38
C ALA A 262 -7.53 12.30 10.88
N GLY A 263 -8.56 12.79 11.57
CA GLY A 263 -8.53 13.03 13.01
C GLY A 263 -8.36 11.76 13.84
N LYS A 264 -8.98 10.64 13.45
CA LYS A 264 -8.76 9.32 14.09
C LYS A 264 -7.32 8.83 13.94
N ALA A 265 -6.71 9.03 12.77
CA ALA A 265 -5.32 8.67 12.55
C ALA A 265 -4.38 9.45 13.49
N LEU A 266 -4.60 10.76 13.65
CA LEU A 266 -3.85 11.61 14.57
C LEU A 266 -4.07 11.21 16.04
N GLU A 267 -5.32 10.95 16.43
CA GLU A 267 -5.65 10.47 17.78
C GLU A 267 -4.96 9.13 18.09
N SER A 268 -5.00 8.18 17.15
CA SER A 268 -4.34 6.88 17.27
C SER A 268 -2.82 7.04 17.41
N THR A 269 -2.21 7.96 16.67
CA THR A 269 -0.77 8.26 16.76
C THR A 269 -0.39 8.70 18.18
N ILE A 270 -1.13 9.66 18.73
CA ILE A 270 -0.88 10.19 20.08
C ILE A 270 -1.03 9.09 21.15
N LYS A 271 -2.04 8.21 21.00
CA LYS A 271 -2.26 7.08 21.91
C LYS A 271 -1.11 6.07 21.84
N ILE A 272 -0.65 5.71 20.64
CA ILE A 272 0.47 4.78 20.45
C ILE A 272 1.74 5.34 21.09
N ILE A 273 2.07 6.61 20.85
CA ILE A 273 3.24 7.28 21.47
C ILE A 273 3.16 7.23 23.00
N SER A 274 1.99 7.56 23.56
CA SER A 274 1.77 7.57 25.00
C SER A 274 1.95 6.17 25.61
N ASN A 275 1.49 5.13 24.91
CA ASN A 275 1.67 3.74 25.32
C ASN A 275 3.15 3.32 25.24
N GLU A 276 3.85 3.63 24.15
CA GLU A 276 5.28 3.26 23.99
C GLU A 276 6.18 3.90 25.06
N LYS A 277 5.87 5.12 25.47
CA LYS A 277 6.61 5.82 26.53
C LYS A 277 6.10 5.52 27.94
N ASN A 278 5.11 4.63 28.09
CA ASN A 278 4.47 4.26 29.36
C ASN A 278 3.89 5.46 30.13
N TRP A 279 3.30 6.41 29.42
CA TRP A 279 2.67 7.60 30.03
C TRP A 279 1.20 7.41 30.35
N THR A 280 0.58 6.33 29.86
CA THR A 280 -0.82 6.02 30.11
C THR A 280 -1.04 5.46 31.51
N THR A 281 -2.14 5.89 32.11
CA THR A 281 -2.63 5.55 33.45
C THR A 281 -3.86 4.64 33.43
N GLY A 282 -4.49 4.46 32.26
CA GLY A 282 -5.71 3.67 32.08
C GLY A 282 -6.99 4.41 32.52
N LYS A 283 -6.89 5.69 32.85
CA LYS A 283 -8.01 6.55 33.29
C LYS A 283 -8.36 7.64 32.29
N GLU A 284 -7.76 7.60 31.10
CA GLU A 284 -7.94 8.59 30.04
C GLU A 284 -9.35 8.48 29.45
N LYS A 285 -10.07 9.60 29.38
CA LYS A 285 -11.44 9.70 28.87
C LYS A 285 -11.51 10.17 27.42
N GLY A 286 -10.42 10.71 26.87
CA GLY A 286 -10.38 11.17 25.48
C GLY A 286 -9.04 11.77 25.08
N ALA A 287 -8.95 12.28 23.84
CA ALA A 287 -7.72 12.81 23.25
C ALA A 287 -7.03 13.91 24.09
N SER A 288 -7.82 14.76 24.77
CA SER A 288 -7.30 15.80 25.68
C SER A 288 -6.42 15.25 26.81
N ASP A 289 -6.79 14.09 27.37
CA ASP A 289 -6.02 13.47 28.45
C ASP A 289 -4.67 12.95 27.95
N TYR A 290 -4.64 12.42 26.73
CA TYR A 290 -3.37 12.04 26.12
C TYR A 290 -2.51 13.26 25.79
N LEU A 291 -3.10 14.38 25.34
CA LEU A 291 -2.36 15.64 25.14
C LEU A 291 -1.74 16.17 26.45
N ASN A 292 -2.41 16.01 27.60
CA ASN A 292 -1.82 16.32 28.91
C ASN A 292 -0.53 15.53 29.16
N HIS A 293 -0.49 14.26 28.78
CA HIS A 293 0.69 13.43 28.94
C HIS A 293 1.84 13.89 28.04
N LEU A 294 1.56 14.30 26.81
CA LEU A 294 2.59 14.78 25.88
C LEU A 294 3.22 16.11 26.34
N GLU A 295 2.42 17.03 26.90
CA GLU A 295 2.90 18.33 27.39
C GLU A 295 3.58 18.24 28.77
N SER A 296 3.32 17.17 29.53
CA SER A 296 3.77 17.05 30.92
C SER A 296 5.28 17.30 31.08
N LYS A 297 5.63 18.18 32.02
CA LYS A 297 7.03 18.44 32.39
C LYS A 297 7.74 17.16 32.84
N THR A 298 7.02 16.27 33.52
CA THR A 298 7.52 14.98 33.99
C THR A 298 7.91 14.07 32.82
N ASN A 299 7.23 14.21 31.68
CA ASN A 299 7.47 13.45 30.46
C ASN A 299 8.44 14.16 29.50
N ARG A 300 9.26 15.10 30.04
CA ARG A 300 10.24 15.91 29.31
C ARG A 300 9.64 16.83 28.23
N ARG A 301 8.34 17.14 28.30
CA ARG A 301 7.60 17.95 27.31
C ARG A 301 7.84 17.46 25.88
N PHE A 302 7.18 16.37 25.52
CA PHE A 302 7.23 15.85 24.16
C PHE A 302 6.66 16.83 23.12
N ILE A 303 5.70 17.66 23.56
CA ILE A 303 5.18 18.80 22.82
C ILE A 303 5.22 20.07 23.69
N ASP A 304 5.30 21.22 23.03
CA ASP A 304 5.20 22.52 23.68
C ASP A 304 3.74 22.93 23.97
N PRO A 305 3.51 23.88 24.91
CA PRO A 305 2.16 24.33 25.25
C PRO A 305 1.33 24.86 24.07
N TRP A 306 1.98 25.54 23.12
CA TRP A 306 1.31 26.07 21.92
C TRP A 306 0.88 24.95 20.96
N GLU A 307 1.69 23.88 20.84
CA GLU A 307 1.36 22.69 20.04
C GLU A 307 0.15 21.98 20.62
N ARG A 308 0.12 21.85 21.95
CA ARG A 308 -1.03 21.28 22.68
C ARG A 308 -2.29 22.10 22.44
N GLN A 309 -2.23 23.43 22.46
CA GLN A 309 -3.37 24.30 22.17
C GLN A 309 -3.92 24.08 20.76
N ILE A 310 -3.04 24.00 19.75
CA ILE A 310 -3.42 23.75 18.36
C ILE A 310 -4.09 22.38 18.22
N LEU A 311 -3.48 21.33 18.76
CA LEU A 311 -4.03 19.97 18.71
C LEU A 311 -5.37 19.87 19.45
N GLN A 312 -5.49 20.54 20.60
CA GLN A 312 -6.73 20.58 21.36
C GLN A 312 -7.86 21.29 20.60
N ALA A 313 -7.55 22.43 19.97
CA ALA A 313 -8.50 23.16 19.14
C ALA A 313 -8.98 22.31 17.95
N PHE A 314 -8.04 21.61 17.30
CA PHE A 314 -8.36 20.66 16.24
C PHE A 314 -9.31 19.54 16.71
N PHE A 315 -9.00 18.88 17.83
CA PHE A 315 -9.87 17.80 18.32
C PHE A 315 -11.27 18.30 18.69
N ASN A 316 -11.38 19.51 19.25
CA ASN A 316 -12.66 20.08 19.65
C ASN A 316 -13.50 20.54 18.45
N GLY A 317 -12.93 21.34 17.55
CA GLY A 317 -13.67 21.99 16.45
C GLY A 317 -13.66 21.25 15.11
N VAL A 318 -12.89 20.16 14.97
CA VAL A 318 -12.87 19.35 13.74
C VAL A 318 -13.18 17.90 14.05
N ARG A 319 -12.41 17.22 14.91
CA ARG A 319 -12.64 15.78 15.12
C ARG A 319 -13.98 15.50 15.82
N ASN A 320 -14.31 16.24 16.88
CA ASN A 320 -15.51 15.98 17.67
C ASN A 320 -16.78 16.50 17.01
N GLU A 321 -16.74 17.71 16.44
CA GLU A 321 -17.89 18.32 15.76
C GLU A 321 -18.38 17.49 14.57
N TYR A 322 -17.47 16.86 13.83
CA TYR A 322 -17.78 15.99 12.69
C TYR A 322 -17.89 14.50 13.06
N GLY A 323 -17.57 14.14 14.31
CA GLY A 323 -17.65 12.77 14.83
C GLY A 323 -18.93 12.46 15.59
N HIS A 324 -19.71 13.48 15.98
CA HIS A 324 -20.99 13.32 16.66
C HIS A 324 -22.16 13.51 15.69
N GLY A 325 -23.26 12.77 15.91
CA GLY A 325 -24.49 12.98 15.14
C GLY A 325 -25.05 14.38 15.41
N PRO A 326 -25.59 15.07 14.39
CA PRO A 326 -25.95 16.48 14.50
C PRO A 326 -27.28 16.69 15.27
N GLY A 327 -27.93 15.61 15.71
CA GLY A 327 -29.25 15.69 16.34
C GLY A 327 -30.27 16.28 15.36
N SER A 328 -30.86 17.41 15.73
CA SER A 328 -31.80 18.19 14.91
C SER A 328 -31.12 19.19 13.96
N ASP A 329 -29.82 19.42 14.11
CA ASP A 329 -29.09 20.41 13.32
C ASP A 329 -28.64 19.83 11.97
N PRO A 330 -28.36 20.67 10.97
CA PRO A 330 -27.77 20.21 9.72
C PRO A 330 -26.37 19.64 9.97
N MET A 331 -25.99 18.61 9.21
CA MET A 331 -24.64 18.08 9.26
C MET A 331 -23.62 19.17 8.91
N PRO A 332 -22.59 19.39 9.75
CA PRO A 332 -21.50 20.27 9.37
C PRO A 332 -20.80 19.70 8.14
N THR A 333 -20.49 20.57 7.17
CA THR A 333 -19.81 20.19 5.92
C THR A 333 -18.56 21.04 5.75
N MET A 334 -17.49 20.41 5.29
CA MET A 334 -16.26 21.10 4.90
C MET A 334 -16.24 21.32 3.39
N THR A 335 -15.68 22.44 2.97
CA THR A 335 -15.29 22.65 1.58
C THR A 335 -14.12 21.73 1.21
N GLY A 336 -13.92 21.46 -0.09
CA GLY A 336 -12.77 20.67 -0.58
C GLY A 336 -11.42 21.16 -0.03
N PRO A 337 -11.10 22.47 -0.12
CA PRO A 337 -9.86 23.01 0.44
C PRO A 337 -9.72 22.83 1.96
N GLN A 338 -10.81 22.89 2.72
CA GLN A 338 -10.76 22.62 4.17
C GLN A 338 -10.49 21.15 4.47
N ILE A 339 -10.99 20.23 3.64
CA ILE A 339 -10.71 18.80 3.75
C ILE A 339 -9.24 18.54 3.45
N ASP A 340 -8.71 19.09 2.36
CA ASP A 340 -7.30 18.95 1.98
C ASP A 340 -6.39 19.48 3.10
N GLN A 341 -6.63 20.71 3.54
CA GLN A 341 -5.89 21.31 4.65
C GLN A 341 -5.95 20.45 5.92
N THR A 342 -7.10 19.85 6.23
CA THR A 342 -7.26 18.98 7.41
C THR A 342 -6.45 17.69 7.29
N ILE A 343 -6.46 17.04 6.13
CA ILE A 343 -5.67 15.83 5.87
C ILE A 343 -4.18 16.16 5.97
N GLU A 344 -3.74 17.22 5.30
CA GLU A 344 -2.34 17.68 5.31
C GLU A 344 -1.87 18.08 6.72
N PHE A 345 -2.73 18.74 7.49
CA PHE A 345 -2.49 19.08 8.89
C PHE A 345 -2.26 17.82 9.72
N CYS A 346 -3.16 16.84 9.63
CA CYS A 346 -3.03 15.57 10.35
C CYS A 346 -1.77 14.81 9.95
N MET A 347 -1.48 14.68 8.65
CA MET A 347 -0.26 14.05 8.15
C MET A 347 1.00 14.74 8.68
N SER A 348 1.01 16.08 8.67
CA SER A 348 2.15 16.87 9.14
C SER A 348 2.37 16.77 10.65
N TRP A 349 1.31 16.67 11.45
CA TRP A 349 1.44 16.39 12.87
C TRP A 349 1.89 14.97 13.15
N ILE A 350 1.30 13.98 12.49
CA ILE A 350 1.67 12.57 12.68
C ILE A 350 3.15 12.36 12.35
N LYS A 351 3.62 12.82 11.17
CA LYS A 351 5.02 12.68 10.77
C LYS A 351 5.96 13.40 11.76
N SER A 352 5.57 14.57 12.27
CA SER A 352 6.35 15.36 13.24
C SER A 352 6.46 14.64 14.58
N LEU A 353 5.35 14.12 15.10
CA LEU A 353 5.30 13.40 16.38
C LEU A 353 6.07 12.09 16.32
N ILE A 354 5.93 11.32 15.25
CA ILE A 354 6.67 10.05 15.08
C ILE A 354 8.18 10.30 15.00
N LYS A 355 8.63 11.36 14.32
CA LYS A 355 10.06 11.71 14.21
C LYS A 355 10.71 12.10 15.54
N ARG A 356 9.92 12.44 16.58
CA ARG A 356 10.42 12.79 17.92
C ARG A 356 10.61 11.57 18.82
N LEU A 357 10.12 10.39 18.42
CA LEU A 357 10.24 9.15 19.19
C LEU A 357 11.68 8.69 19.32
#